data_AF-A0A6D0IFF0-F1
#
_entry.id   AF-A0A6D0IFF0-F1
#
_cell.length_a   1.000
_cell.length_b   1.000
_cell.length_c   1.000
_cell.angle_alpha   90.00
_cell.angle_beta   90.00
_cell.angle_gamma   90.00
#
_symmetry.space_group_name_H-M   'P 1'
#
loop_
_entity.id
_entity.type
_entity.pdbx_description
1 polymer ?
#
loop_
_entity_poly.entity_id
_entity_poly.type
_entity_poly.pdbx_seq_one_letter_code
_entity_poly.pdbx_strand_id
1 'polypeptide(L)'
;MEPKTKKQRSLYIPYAGPVLLEFPLLNKGSAFSMEERRNFNLLGLLPEVVETIEEQAERAWIQYQGFKTEIDKHIYLRNIQDTNETLFYRLVNNHLDEMMPVIYTPTVGAACERFSEIYRRSRGVFISYQNRHNMDDILQNVPNHNIKVIVVTDGERILGLGDQGIGGMGIPIGKLSLYTACGGISPAYTLPVVLDVGTNNQQLLNDPLYMGWRNPRITDDEYYEFVDEFIQAVKQRWPDVLLQFEDFAQKNAMPLLNRYRNEICSFNDDIQGTAAVTVGTLIAASRAAGGQLSEKKIVFLGAGSAGCGIAEMIISQTQR
;
A
#
# COMPACT_ATOMS: atom_id res chain seq x y z
N MET A 1 18.48 27.84 -27.82
CA MET A 1 18.36 27.50 -26.39
C MET A 1 18.96 26.13 -26.20
N GLU A 2 20.15 26.05 -25.62
CA GLU A 2 20.79 24.77 -25.31
C GLU A 2 19.92 23.94 -24.36
N PRO A 3 19.83 22.61 -24.54
CA PRO A 3 19.11 21.75 -23.62
C PRO A 3 19.84 21.80 -22.28
N LYS A 4 19.15 22.27 -21.23
CA LYS A 4 19.62 22.15 -19.85
C LYS A 4 19.94 20.67 -19.59
N THR A 5 21.22 20.34 -19.51
CA THR A 5 21.71 19.06 -19.01
C THR A 5 21.09 18.84 -17.63
N LYS A 6 20.13 17.91 -17.53
CA LYS A 6 19.64 17.42 -16.23
C LYS A 6 20.88 16.95 -15.47
N LYS A 7 21.29 17.68 -14.42
CA LYS A 7 22.37 17.24 -13.53
C LYS A 7 22.04 15.82 -13.06
N GLN A 8 22.82 14.84 -13.50
CA GLN A 8 22.73 13.47 -13.01
C GLN A 8 23.08 13.50 -11.52
N ARG A 9 22.04 13.41 -10.67
CA ARG A 9 22.22 13.28 -9.23
C ARG A 9 22.68 11.86 -8.95
N SER A 10 23.95 11.72 -8.62
CA SER A 10 24.51 10.43 -8.18
C SER A 10 24.07 10.14 -6.74
N LEU A 11 23.77 8.87 -6.45
CA LEU A 11 23.46 8.39 -5.11
C LEU A 11 24.71 7.73 -4.53
N TYR A 12 25.12 8.15 -3.34
CA TYR A 12 26.17 7.48 -2.58
C TYR A 12 25.55 6.38 -1.72
N ILE A 13 26.03 5.16 -1.86
CA ILE A 13 25.51 3.99 -1.13
C ILE A 13 26.67 3.20 -0.51
N PRO A 14 26.49 2.61 0.68
CA PRO A 14 27.51 1.79 1.33
C PRO A 14 27.48 0.32 0.89
N TYR A 15 26.61 -0.05 -0.05
CA TYR A 15 26.35 -1.44 -0.44
C TYR A 15 27.10 -1.83 -1.72
N ALA A 16 27.59 -3.07 -1.76
CA ALA A 16 28.27 -3.68 -2.91
C ALA A 16 28.08 -5.21 -2.90
N GLY A 17 28.43 -5.87 -3.99
CA GLY A 17 28.36 -7.32 -4.14
C GLY A 17 26.92 -7.86 -4.10
N PRO A 18 26.73 -9.12 -3.69
CA PRO A 18 25.41 -9.76 -3.61
C PRO A 18 24.40 -8.98 -2.76
N VAL A 19 24.87 -8.30 -1.71
CA VAL A 19 24.02 -7.49 -0.81
C VAL A 19 23.32 -6.36 -1.57
N LEU A 20 23.99 -5.70 -2.52
CA LEU A 20 23.36 -4.67 -3.36
C LEU A 20 22.23 -5.22 -4.24
N LEU A 21 22.37 -6.46 -4.71
CA LEU A 21 21.35 -7.12 -5.55
C LEU A 21 20.08 -7.49 -4.77
N GLU A 22 20.15 -7.58 -3.45
CA GLU A 22 19.00 -7.87 -2.59
C GLU A 22 18.25 -6.62 -2.12
N PHE A 23 18.72 -5.40 -2.42
CA PHE A 23 18.03 -4.14 -2.08
C PHE A 23 17.16 -3.66 -3.25
N PRO A 24 15.82 -3.84 -3.24
CA PRO A 24 14.98 -3.63 -4.43
C PRO A 24 14.95 -2.19 -4.95
N LEU A 25 15.13 -1.21 -4.06
CA LEU A 25 15.21 0.22 -4.40
C LEU A 25 16.51 0.59 -5.13
N LEU A 26 17.57 -0.20 -4.96
CA LEU A 26 18.91 0.07 -5.51
C LEU A 26 19.30 -0.92 -6.60
N ASN A 27 18.70 -2.11 -6.60
CA ASN A 27 18.99 -3.16 -7.56
C ASN A 27 18.51 -2.76 -8.97
N LYS A 28 19.44 -2.74 -9.92
CA LYS A 28 19.17 -2.50 -11.35
C LYS A 28 19.13 -3.80 -12.16
N GLY A 29 19.39 -4.96 -11.55
CA GLY A 29 19.56 -6.23 -12.25
C GLY A 29 20.62 -6.12 -13.34
N SER A 30 20.31 -6.63 -14.53
CA SER A 30 21.19 -6.53 -15.71
C SER A 30 21.49 -5.10 -16.18
N ALA A 31 20.75 -4.08 -15.72
CA ALA A 31 20.96 -2.68 -16.09
C ALA A 31 22.06 -1.97 -15.31
N PHE A 32 22.77 -2.65 -14.40
CA PHE A 32 24.05 -2.15 -13.92
C PHE A 32 25.05 -2.08 -15.08
N SER A 33 25.58 -0.88 -15.33
CA SER A 33 26.62 -0.64 -16.33
C SER A 33 27.91 -1.39 -15.97
N MET A 34 28.78 -1.63 -16.95
CA MET A 34 30.06 -2.31 -16.68
C MET A 34 30.95 -1.55 -15.69
N GLU A 35 30.85 -0.22 -15.66
CA GLU A 35 31.52 0.61 -14.65
C GLU A 35 30.95 0.36 -13.25
N GLU A 36 29.63 0.41 -13.09
CA GLU A 36 28.97 0.10 -11.82
C GLU A 36 29.27 -1.33 -11.37
N ARG A 37 29.30 -2.30 -12.29
CA ARG A 37 29.65 -3.69 -11.95
C ARG A 37 31.08 -3.82 -11.44
N ARG A 38 32.03 -3.05 -11.97
CA ARG A 38 33.41 -2.98 -11.43
C ARG A 38 33.43 -2.31 -10.06
N ASN A 39 32.81 -1.13 -9.95
CA ASN A 39 32.85 -0.31 -8.74
C ASN A 39 32.10 -0.95 -7.56
N PHE A 40 31.03 -1.71 -7.82
CA PHE A 40 30.23 -2.40 -6.81
C PHE A 40 30.52 -3.90 -6.70
N ASN A 41 31.64 -4.40 -7.25
CA ASN A 41 32.03 -5.82 -7.16
C ASN A 41 30.94 -6.81 -7.64
N LEU A 42 30.31 -6.51 -8.78
CA LEU A 42 29.25 -7.33 -9.41
C LEU A 42 29.73 -8.13 -10.63
N LEU A 43 31.01 -7.99 -11.03
CA LEU A 43 31.57 -8.76 -12.13
C LEU A 43 31.43 -10.27 -11.87
N GLY A 44 30.87 -11.00 -12.85
CA GLY A 44 30.59 -12.44 -12.73
C GLY A 44 29.31 -12.79 -11.99
N LEU A 45 28.62 -11.83 -11.36
CA LEU A 45 27.34 -12.06 -10.67
C LEU A 45 26.11 -11.83 -11.55
N LEU A 46 26.29 -11.19 -12.71
CA LEU A 46 25.23 -10.84 -13.67
C LEU A 46 25.63 -11.29 -15.08
N PRO A 47 24.66 -11.59 -15.98
CA PRO A 47 24.94 -11.89 -17.37
C PRO A 47 25.74 -10.77 -18.07
N GLU A 48 26.61 -11.11 -19.02
CA GLU A 48 27.51 -10.14 -19.69
C GLU A 48 26.76 -8.97 -20.34
N VAL A 49 25.59 -9.24 -20.93
CA VAL A 49 24.74 -8.22 -21.56
C VAL A 49 24.28 -7.21 -20.50
N VAL A 50 24.51 -5.92 -20.78
CA VAL A 50 23.94 -4.80 -20.04
C VAL A 50 22.65 -4.40 -20.75
N GLU A 51 21.52 -4.59 -20.07
CA GLU A 51 20.21 -4.20 -20.60
C GLU A 51 19.88 -2.75 -20.23
N THR A 52 19.13 -2.07 -21.08
CA THR A 52 18.41 -0.84 -20.75
C THR A 52 17.17 -1.16 -19.90
N ILE A 53 16.62 -0.14 -19.23
CA ILE A 53 15.39 -0.32 -18.45
C ILE A 53 14.19 -0.64 -19.36
N GLU A 54 14.21 -0.17 -20.61
CA GLU A 54 13.23 -0.50 -21.64
C GLU A 54 13.27 -1.98 -22.02
N GLU A 55 14.46 -2.55 -22.26
CA GLU A 55 14.63 -3.98 -22.57
C GLU A 55 14.20 -4.86 -21.40
N GLN A 56 14.55 -4.47 -20.16
CA GLN A 56 14.09 -5.16 -18.96
C GLN A 56 12.56 -5.13 -18.85
N ALA A 57 11.93 -3.98 -19.11
CA ALA A 57 10.48 -3.84 -19.05
C ALA A 57 9.78 -4.68 -20.14
N GLU A 58 10.29 -4.70 -21.37
CA GLU A 58 9.76 -5.53 -22.45
C GLU A 58 9.83 -7.03 -22.10
N ARG A 59 10.99 -7.49 -21.61
CA ARG A 59 11.14 -8.88 -21.14
C ARG A 59 10.17 -9.20 -20.00
N ALA A 60 9.96 -8.24 -19.09
CA ALA A 60 9.03 -8.43 -17.98
C ALA A 60 7.56 -8.47 -18.45
N TRP A 61 7.21 -7.67 -19.46
CA TRP A 61 5.91 -7.65 -20.10
C TRP A 61 5.59 -8.96 -20.83
N ILE A 62 6.52 -9.49 -21.62
CA ILE A 62 6.35 -10.78 -22.31
C ILE A 62 6.05 -11.92 -21.30
N GLN A 63 6.78 -11.95 -20.18
CA GLN A 63 6.53 -12.91 -19.10
C GLN A 63 5.16 -12.69 -18.45
N TYR A 64 4.79 -11.43 -18.18
CA TYR A 64 3.48 -11.07 -17.63
C TYR A 64 2.33 -11.60 -18.51
N GLN A 65 2.43 -11.43 -19.83
CA GLN A 65 1.45 -11.91 -20.80
C GLN A 65 1.37 -13.45 -20.86
N GLY A 66 2.42 -14.15 -20.46
CA GLY A 66 2.45 -15.61 -20.39
C GLY A 66 1.62 -16.23 -19.26
N PHE A 67 1.27 -15.45 -18.23
CA PHE A 67 0.44 -15.93 -17.11
C PHE A 67 -1.05 -15.95 -17.48
N LYS A 68 -1.72 -17.04 -17.08
CA LYS A 68 -3.11 -17.31 -17.47
C LYS A 68 -4.14 -16.72 -16.52
N THR A 69 -3.79 -16.56 -15.25
CA THR A 69 -4.70 -16.07 -14.21
C THR A 69 -4.23 -14.74 -13.65
N GLU A 70 -5.17 -13.90 -13.21
CA GLU A 70 -4.84 -12.60 -12.63
C GLU A 70 -4.06 -12.73 -11.31
N ILE A 71 -4.27 -13.80 -10.55
CA ILE A 71 -3.50 -14.04 -9.33
C ILE A 71 -2.04 -14.42 -9.63
N ASP A 72 -1.78 -15.20 -10.69
CA ASP A 72 -0.39 -15.49 -11.09
C ASP A 72 0.32 -14.23 -11.57
N LYS A 73 -0.39 -13.38 -12.33
CA LYS A 73 0.10 -12.05 -12.74
C LYS A 73 0.39 -11.16 -11.53
N HIS A 74 -0.48 -11.15 -10.52
CA HIS A 74 -0.27 -10.41 -9.28
C HIS A 74 0.99 -10.89 -8.56
N ILE A 75 1.14 -12.20 -8.36
CA ILE A 75 2.31 -12.81 -7.72
C ILE A 75 3.59 -12.47 -8.49
N TYR A 76 3.55 -12.48 -9.82
CA TYR A 76 4.68 -12.09 -10.66
C TYR A 76 5.05 -10.61 -10.49
N LEU A 77 4.08 -9.70 -10.58
CA LEU A 77 4.32 -8.27 -10.38
C LEU A 77 4.86 -7.97 -8.97
N ARG A 78 4.33 -8.63 -7.95
CA ARG A 78 4.82 -8.56 -6.56
C ARG A 78 6.27 -9.03 -6.45
N ASN A 79 6.66 -10.09 -7.15
CA ASN A 79 8.04 -10.55 -7.17
C ASN A 79 8.99 -9.51 -7.80
N ILE A 80 8.58 -8.84 -8.89
CA ILE A 80 9.38 -7.73 -9.44
C ILE A 80 9.49 -6.62 -8.41
N GLN A 81 8.39 -6.24 -7.76
CA GLN A 81 8.41 -5.18 -6.75
C GLN A 81 9.38 -5.47 -5.60
N ASP A 82 9.49 -6.73 -5.17
CA ASP A 82 10.35 -7.17 -4.07
C ASP A 82 11.79 -7.51 -4.49
N THR A 83 12.15 -7.32 -5.77
CA THR A 83 13.50 -7.60 -6.30
C THR A 83 14.11 -6.42 -7.06
N ASN A 84 13.31 -5.66 -7.80
CA ASN A 84 13.70 -4.45 -8.52
C ASN A 84 12.49 -3.51 -8.61
N GLU A 85 12.40 -2.60 -7.65
CA GLU A 85 11.25 -1.71 -7.49
C GLU A 85 11.20 -0.64 -8.59
N THR A 86 12.35 -0.23 -9.12
CA THR A 86 12.40 0.68 -10.28
C THR A 86 11.79 0.03 -11.52
N LEU A 87 12.11 -1.23 -11.80
CA LEU A 87 11.53 -1.98 -12.92
C LEU A 87 10.04 -2.20 -12.71
N PHE A 88 9.59 -2.53 -11.50
CA PHE A 88 8.17 -2.67 -11.19
C PHE A 88 7.38 -1.41 -11.57
N TYR A 89 7.79 -0.24 -11.08
CA TYR A 89 7.08 1.01 -11.38
C TYR A 89 7.23 1.44 -12.84
N ARG A 90 8.37 1.15 -13.49
CA ARG A 90 8.51 1.38 -14.94
C ARG A 90 7.48 0.56 -15.72
N LEU A 91 7.37 -0.73 -15.40
CA LEU A 91 6.45 -1.64 -16.07
C LEU A 91 4.99 -1.25 -15.85
N VAL A 92 4.61 -0.98 -14.59
CA VAL A 92 3.25 -0.53 -14.26
C VAL A 92 2.90 0.77 -14.98
N ASN A 93 3.81 1.75 -15.03
CA ASN A 93 3.55 3.02 -15.71
C ASN A 93 3.41 2.87 -17.24
N ASN A 94 4.06 1.88 -17.84
CA ASN A 94 3.92 1.61 -19.27
C ASN A 94 2.55 0.99 -19.62
N HIS A 95 1.92 0.28 -18.67
CA HIS A 95 0.71 -0.53 -18.86
C HIS A 95 -0.29 -0.33 -17.71
N LEU A 96 -0.51 0.93 -17.32
CA LEU A 96 -1.22 1.25 -16.08
C LEU A 96 -2.66 0.71 -16.12
N ASP A 97 -3.36 0.90 -17.23
CA ASP A 97 -4.75 0.45 -17.39
C ASP A 97 -4.87 -1.08 -17.30
N GLU A 98 -3.92 -1.84 -17.85
CA GLU A 98 -3.92 -3.30 -17.77
C GLU A 98 -3.48 -3.85 -16.41
N MET A 99 -2.57 -3.17 -15.71
CA MET A 99 -1.97 -3.66 -14.46
C MET A 99 -2.68 -3.15 -13.22
N MET A 100 -3.40 -2.02 -13.29
CA MET A 100 -4.17 -1.47 -12.17
C MET A 100 -5.11 -2.51 -11.54
N PRO A 101 -5.92 -3.27 -12.31
CA PRO A 101 -6.84 -4.27 -11.75
C PRO A 101 -6.14 -5.48 -11.13
N VAL A 102 -4.84 -5.65 -11.39
CA VAL A 102 -4.00 -6.76 -10.93
C VAL A 102 -3.26 -6.41 -9.65
N ILE A 103 -2.68 -5.21 -9.56
CA ILE A 103 -1.97 -4.74 -8.36
C ILE A 103 -2.92 -4.15 -7.31
N TYR A 104 -4.17 -3.88 -7.70
CA TYR A 104 -5.21 -3.35 -6.84
C TYR A 104 -6.54 -4.11 -7.08
N THR A 105 -7.69 -3.47 -6.84
CA THR A 105 -9.00 -4.12 -6.98
C THR A 105 -9.32 -4.46 -8.43
N PRO A 106 -9.87 -5.67 -8.72
CA PRO A 106 -10.39 -6.65 -7.77
C PRO A 106 -9.35 -7.71 -7.32
N THR A 107 -8.25 -7.90 -8.05
CA THR A 107 -7.34 -9.02 -7.84
C THR A 107 -6.67 -9.01 -6.47
N VAL A 108 -6.37 -7.82 -5.92
CA VAL A 108 -5.79 -7.68 -4.58
C VAL A 108 -6.67 -8.32 -3.50
N GLY A 109 -8.00 -8.36 -3.68
CA GLY A 109 -8.91 -9.02 -2.75
C GLY A 109 -8.62 -10.52 -2.65
N ALA A 110 -8.54 -11.20 -3.80
CA ALA A 110 -8.16 -12.61 -3.87
C ALA A 110 -6.73 -12.86 -3.33
N ALA A 111 -5.81 -11.90 -3.55
CA ALA A 111 -4.47 -11.96 -2.98
C ALA A 111 -4.48 -11.82 -1.44
N CYS A 112 -5.42 -11.06 -0.86
CA CYS A 112 -5.58 -10.94 0.59
C CYS A 112 -6.10 -12.24 1.20
N GLU A 113 -7.11 -12.87 0.60
CA GLU A 113 -7.64 -14.18 1.06
C GLU A 113 -6.56 -15.26 1.02
N ARG A 114 -5.70 -15.24 0.00
CA ARG A 114 -4.61 -16.21 -0.18
C ARG A 114 -3.26 -15.71 0.33
N PHE A 115 -3.22 -14.64 1.11
CA PHE A 115 -1.98 -13.94 1.45
C PHE A 115 -0.93 -14.86 2.08
N SER A 116 -1.36 -15.71 3.03
CA SER A 116 -0.48 -16.65 3.71
C SER A 116 0.03 -17.76 2.78
N GLU A 117 -0.78 -18.20 1.82
CA GLU A 117 -0.42 -19.21 0.82
C GLU A 117 0.62 -18.66 -0.17
N ILE A 118 0.46 -17.41 -0.61
CA ILE A 118 1.29 -16.80 -1.66
C ILE A 118 2.47 -15.99 -1.11
N TYR A 119 2.65 -15.94 0.21
CA TYR A 119 3.73 -15.19 0.87
C TYR A 119 5.12 -15.68 0.42
N ARG A 120 6.03 -14.75 0.13
CA ARG A 120 7.39 -15.07 -0.38
C ARG A 120 8.49 -14.23 0.24
N ARG A 121 8.27 -12.92 0.35
CA ARG A 121 9.22 -11.95 0.91
C ARG A 121 8.47 -10.98 1.82
N SER A 122 9.15 -10.52 2.86
CA SER A 122 8.59 -9.50 3.76
C SER A 122 8.52 -8.16 3.05
N ARG A 123 7.35 -7.52 3.08
CA ARG A 123 7.17 -6.10 2.72
C ARG A 123 6.23 -5.45 3.72
N GLY A 124 6.60 -4.27 4.19
CA GLY A 124 5.88 -3.57 5.24
C GLY A 124 6.23 -4.08 6.63
N VAL A 125 5.42 -3.67 7.60
CA VAL A 125 5.60 -4.00 9.01
C VAL A 125 4.36 -4.70 9.54
N PHE A 126 4.58 -5.83 10.21
CA PHE A 126 3.54 -6.62 10.87
C PHE A 126 3.67 -6.40 12.37
N ILE A 127 2.68 -5.76 12.98
CA ILE A 127 2.70 -5.44 14.41
C ILE A 127 1.63 -6.28 15.09
N SER A 128 2.04 -7.39 15.68
CA SER A 128 1.14 -8.24 16.47
C SER A 128 0.92 -7.67 17.87
N TYR A 129 -0.31 -7.77 18.38
CA TYR A 129 -0.65 -7.41 19.76
C TYR A 129 0.22 -8.13 20.81
N GLN A 130 0.70 -9.34 20.48
CA GLN A 130 1.65 -10.08 21.32
C GLN A 130 2.96 -9.32 21.58
N ASN A 131 3.33 -8.42 20.66
CA ASN A 131 4.55 -7.63 20.71
C ASN A 131 4.29 -6.15 21.05
N ARG A 132 3.12 -5.78 21.59
CA ARG A 132 2.73 -4.38 21.87
C ARG A 132 3.76 -3.59 22.69
N HIS A 133 4.39 -4.24 23.66
CA HIS A 133 5.44 -3.63 24.50
C HIS A 133 6.77 -3.36 23.77
N ASN A 134 6.92 -3.83 22.53
CA ASN A 134 8.12 -3.65 21.71
C ASN A 134 7.87 -2.72 20.51
N MET A 135 6.83 -1.87 20.56
CA MET A 135 6.41 -1.02 19.44
C MET A 135 7.56 -0.16 18.89
N ASP A 136 8.31 0.49 19.78
CA ASP A 136 9.45 1.35 19.40
C ASP A 136 10.54 0.56 18.68
N ASP A 137 10.90 -0.62 19.20
CA ASP A 137 11.89 -1.50 18.59
C ASP A 137 11.43 -1.99 17.20
N ILE A 138 10.14 -2.35 17.06
CA ILE A 138 9.55 -2.76 15.79
C ILE A 138 9.67 -1.64 14.75
N LEU A 139 9.28 -0.41 15.10
CA LEU A 139 9.37 0.74 14.19
C LEU A 139 10.82 1.15 13.92
N GLN A 140 11.73 0.93 14.86
CA GLN A 140 13.16 1.21 14.70
C GLN A 140 13.85 0.23 13.74
N ASN A 141 13.32 -0.99 13.58
CA ASN A 141 13.78 -1.96 12.59
C ASN A 141 13.46 -1.58 11.14
N VAL A 142 12.59 -0.59 10.90
CA VAL A 142 12.31 -0.08 9.55
C VAL A 142 13.56 0.61 9.00
N PRO A 143 14.15 0.13 7.88
CA PRO A 143 15.45 0.61 7.40
C PRO A 143 15.39 2.05 6.87
N ASN A 144 14.22 2.50 6.43
CA ASN A 144 14.03 3.83 5.86
C ASN A 144 13.68 4.83 6.96
N HIS A 145 14.60 5.75 7.24
CA HIS A 145 14.38 6.77 8.28
C HIS A 145 13.39 7.87 7.88
N ASN A 146 13.17 8.10 6.59
CA ASN A 146 12.36 9.22 6.09
C ASN A 146 11.01 8.76 5.53
N ILE A 147 10.19 8.11 6.35
CA ILE A 147 8.82 7.75 5.98
C ILE A 147 7.95 9.00 5.98
N LYS A 148 7.14 9.17 4.93
CA LYS A 148 6.21 10.28 4.73
C LYS A 148 4.76 9.84 4.59
N VAL A 149 4.51 8.61 4.15
CA VAL A 149 3.15 8.06 4.02
C VAL A 149 3.11 6.66 4.62
N ILE A 150 2.24 6.46 5.59
CA ILE A 150 1.88 5.15 6.12
C ILE A 150 0.45 4.84 5.68
N VAL A 151 0.24 3.63 5.16
CA VAL A 151 -1.11 3.07 5.04
C VAL A 151 -1.18 1.92 6.04
N VAL A 152 -2.16 1.99 6.94
CA VAL A 152 -2.35 1.02 8.01
C VAL A 152 -3.72 0.37 7.90
N THR A 153 -3.79 -0.93 8.22
CA THR A 153 -5.04 -1.69 8.34
C THR A 153 -4.95 -2.67 9.52
N ASP A 154 -6.09 -3.08 10.07
CA ASP A 154 -6.20 -4.23 10.98
C ASP A 154 -6.82 -5.46 10.30
N GLY A 155 -7.13 -5.36 9.01
CA GLY A 155 -7.69 -6.43 8.19
C GLY A 155 -9.12 -6.86 8.54
N GLU A 156 -9.87 -6.11 9.36
CA GLU A 156 -11.20 -6.54 9.82
C GLU A 156 -12.27 -6.44 8.72
N ARG A 157 -12.11 -5.52 7.78
CA ARG A 157 -13.08 -5.26 6.72
C ARG A 157 -12.40 -5.03 5.37
N ILE A 158 -11.67 -6.03 4.90
CA ILE A 158 -11.02 -5.98 3.59
C ILE A 158 -12.09 -5.94 2.49
N LEU A 159 -12.25 -4.79 1.84
CA LEU A 159 -13.22 -4.58 0.77
C LEU A 159 -14.63 -5.09 1.14
N GLY A 160 -15.17 -6.05 0.37
CA GLY A 160 -16.39 -6.81 0.67
C GLY A 160 -16.15 -8.23 1.17
N LEU A 161 -14.89 -8.59 1.46
CA LEU A 161 -14.45 -9.94 1.85
C LEU A 161 -14.47 -10.17 3.36
N GLY A 162 -14.67 -9.09 4.13
CA GLY A 162 -14.74 -9.15 5.59
C GLY A 162 -13.36 -9.30 6.23
N ASP A 163 -13.31 -10.06 7.32
CA ASP A 163 -12.12 -10.20 8.15
C ASP A 163 -11.10 -11.13 7.49
N GLN A 164 -9.94 -10.58 7.13
CA GLN A 164 -8.83 -11.33 6.53
C GLN A 164 -7.57 -11.33 7.42
N GLY A 165 -7.67 -10.79 8.66
CA GLY A 165 -6.55 -10.67 9.59
C GLY A 165 -5.31 -10.07 8.91
N ILE A 166 -4.15 -10.72 9.06
CA ILE A 166 -2.91 -10.26 8.42
C ILE A 166 -2.95 -10.26 6.88
N GLY A 167 -3.87 -10.99 6.27
CA GLY A 167 -4.06 -10.99 4.82
C GLY A 167 -4.41 -9.61 4.28
N GLY A 168 -4.96 -8.75 5.15
CA GLY A 168 -5.17 -7.34 4.88
C GLY A 168 -3.93 -6.55 4.48
N MET A 169 -2.71 -7.02 4.78
CA MET A 169 -1.46 -6.38 4.36
C MET A 169 -1.38 -6.16 2.83
N GLY A 170 -2.06 -6.98 2.03
CA GLY A 170 -2.16 -6.78 0.58
C GLY A 170 -2.73 -5.41 0.19
N ILE A 171 -3.62 -4.85 1.00
CA ILE A 171 -4.28 -3.57 0.72
C ILE A 171 -3.33 -2.37 0.92
N PRO A 172 -2.67 -2.17 2.08
CA PRO A 172 -1.65 -1.13 2.22
C PRO A 172 -0.56 -1.19 1.15
N ILE A 173 -0.11 -2.39 0.79
CA ILE A 173 0.88 -2.59 -0.27
C ILE A 173 0.35 -2.09 -1.61
N GLY A 174 -0.86 -2.50 -2.00
CA GLY A 174 -1.51 -2.07 -3.24
C GLY A 174 -1.72 -0.56 -3.29
N LYS A 175 -2.27 0.03 -2.22
CA LYS A 175 -2.46 1.49 -2.10
C LYS A 175 -1.16 2.25 -2.29
N LEU A 176 -0.09 1.85 -1.60
CA LEU A 176 1.20 2.54 -1.70
C LEU A 176 1.86 2.40 -3.09
N SER A 177 1.56 1.32 -3.81
CA SER A 177 1.90 1.22 -5.23
C SER A 177 1.18 2.29 -6.07
N LEU A 178 -0.10 2.58 -5.78
CA LEU A 178 -0.85 3.64 -6.46
C LEU A 178 -0.41 5.05 -6.07
N TYR A 179 -0.04 5.26 -4.80
CA TYR A 179 0.60 6.50 -4.35
C TYR A 179 1.85 6.83 -5.19
N THR A 180 2.61 5.80 -5.57
CA THR A 180 3.79 5.96 -6.40
C THR A 180 3.43 6.13 -7.87
N ALA A 181 2.66 5.19 -8.44
CA ALA A 181 2.35 5.16 -9.87
C ALA A 181 1.48 6.35 -10.31
N CYS A 182 0.48 6.71 -9.51
CA CYS A 182 -0.47 7.79 -9.83
C CYS A 182 -0.10 9.10 -9.14
N GLY A 183 0.36 9.05 -7.89
CA GLY A 183 0.66 10.22 -7.08
C GLY A 183 2.10 10.74 -7.20
N GLY A 184 3.00 9.98 -7.84
CA GLY A 184 4.41 10.36 -7.99
C GLY A 184 5.20 10.38 -6.68
N ILE A 185 4.68 9.78 -5.61
CA ILE A 185 5.35 9.70 -4.31
C ILE A 185 6.45 8.63 -4.38
N SER A 186 7.64 8.94 -3.88
CA SER A 186 8.74 7.97 -3.91
C SER A 186 8.41 6.76 -3.03
N PRO A 187 8.60 5.52 -3.51
CA PRO A 187 8.37 4.31 -2.71
C PRO A 187 9.32 4.20 -1.52
N ALA A 188 10.46 4.89 -1.55
CA ALA A 188 11.38 4.97 -0.40
C ALA A 188 10.78 5.70 0.81
N TYR A 189 9.69 6.45 0.61
CA TYR A 189 9.02 7.24 1.66
C TYR A 189 7.69 6.62 2.12
N THR A 190 7.36 5.42 1.66
CA THR A 190 6.10 4.75 1.98
C THR A 190 6.33 3.58 2.92
N LEU A 191 5.35 3.30 3.79
CA LEU A 191 5.41 2.18 4.72
C LEU A 191 4.03 1.52 4.87
N PRO A 192 3.84 0.29 4.34
CA PRO A 192 2.64 -0.47 4.60
C PRO A 192 2.71 -1.11 6.00
N VAL A 193 1.61 -1.02 6.75
CA VAL A 193 1.52 -1.55 8.12
C VAL A 193 0.25 -2.39 8.28
N VAL A 194 0.37 -3.53 8.98
CA VAL A 194 -0.80 -4.27 9.50
C VAL A 194 -0.71 -4.38 11.02
N LEU A 195 -1.83 -4.10 11.69
CA LEU A 195 -2.02 -4.30 13.11
C LEU A 195 -2.69 -5.66 13.32
N ASP A 196 -1.91 -6.66 13.72
CA ASP A 196 -2.39 -8.03 13.93
C ASP A 196 -2.91 -8.21 15.37
N VAL A 197 -4.19 -7.92 15.53
CA VAL A 197 -4.94 -8.04 16.78
C VAL A 197 -5.74 -9.35 16.87
N GLY A 198 -5.40 -10.34 16.03
CA GLY A 198 -6.19 -11.55 15.82
C GLY A 198 -7.19 -11.42 14.66
N THR A 199 -7.97 -12.47 14.43
CA THR A 199 -9.02 -12.51 13.40
C THR A 199 -10.21 -13.35 13.88
N ASN A 200 -11.42 -12.92 13.55
CA ASN A 200 -12.65 -13.66 13.81
C ASN A 200 -13.03 -14.58 12.64
N ASN A 201 -12.20 -14.64 11.59
CA ASN A 201 -12.41 -15.53 10.46
C ASN A 201 -12.00 -16.97 10.82
N GLN A 202 -12.98 -17.82 11.07
CA GLN A 202 -12.75 -19.21 11.46
C GLN A 202 -12.02 -20.03 10.40
N GLN A 203 -12.15 -19.68 9.11
CA GLN A 203 -11.42 -20.39 8.05
C GLN A 203 -9.91 -20.14 8.19
N LEU A 204 -9.51 -18.89 8.44
CA LEU A 204 -8.11 -18.52 8.68
C LEU A 204 -7.56 -19.11 9.98
N LEU A 205 -8.35 -19.10 11.06
CA LEU A 205 -7.95 -19.71 12.33
C LEU A 205 -7.69 -21.22 12.21
N ASN A 206 -8.45 -21.89 11.33
CA ASN A 206 -8.30 -23.33 11.07
C ASN A 206 -7.25 -23.65 10.00
N ASP A 207 -6.73 -22.66 9.28
CA ASP A 207 -5.76 -22.86 8.21
C ASP A 207 -4.34 -23.05 8.81
N PRO A 208 -3.69 -24.21 8.59
CA PRO A 208 -2.32 -24.45 9.04
C PRO A 208 -1.29 -23.52 8.38
N LEU A 209 -1.61 -22.93 7.22
CA LEU A 209 -0.73 -21.97 6.54
C LEU A 209 -0.92 -20.54 7.03
N TYR A 210 -2.01 -20.21 7.74
CA TYR A 210 -2.24 -18.85 8.24
C TYR A 210 -1.05 -18.34 9.05
N MET A 211 -0.46 -17.23 8.60
CA MET A 211 0.76 -16.68 9.20
C MET A 211 0.49 -15.67 10.33
N GLY A 212 -0.76 -15.27 10.54
CA GLY A 212 -1.12 -14.30 11.57
C GLY A 212 -1.31 -14.93 12.94
N TRP A 213 -1.53 -14.08 13.95
CA TRP A 213 -1.80 -14.56 15.29
C TRP A 213 -3.12 -15.33 15.32
N ARG A 214 -3.04 -16.64 15.63
CA ARG A 214 -4.20 -17.55 15.75
C ARG A 214 -4.96 -17.29 17.03
N ASN A 215 -5.63 -16.15 17.08
CA ASN A 215 -6.51 -15.73 18.17
C ASN A 215 -7.73 -15.01 17.57
N PRO A 216 -8.92 -15.16 18.17
CA PRO A 216 -10.02 -14.22 17.93
C PRO A 216 -9.54 -12.78 18.13
N ARG A 217 -10.24 -11.80 17.56
CA ARG A 217 -9.88 -10.40 17.79
C ARG A 217 -9.94 -10.07 19.28
N ILE A 218 -8.97 -9.31 19.77
CA ILE A 218 -8.91 -8.82 21.16
C ILE A 218 -10.13 -7.96 21.52
N THR A 219 -10.27 -7.66 22.81
CA THR A 219 -11.37 -6.82 23.30
C THR A 219 -11.22 -5.37 22.83
N ASP A 220 -12.33 -4.62 22.81
CA ASP A 220 -12.33 -3.24 22.32
C ASP A 220 -11.40 -2.33 23.17
N ASP A 221 -11.34 -2.51 24.50
CA ASP A 221 -10.46 -1.72 25.38
C ASP A 221 -8.97 -1.97 25.06
N GLU A 222 -8.56 -3.24 24.98
CA GLU A 222 -7.19 -3.63 24.60
C GLU A 222 -6.83 -3.15 23.19
N TYR A 223 -7.80 -3.14 22.27
CA TYR A 223 -7.63 -2.64 20.92
C TYR A 223 -7.35 -1.15 20.89
N TYR A 224 -8.14 -0.34 21.60
CA TYR A 224 -7.92 1.11 21.61
C TYR A 224 -6.62 1.50 22.29
N GLU A 225 -6.21 0.79 23.36
CA GLU A 225 -4.89 0.97 23.98
C GLU A 225 -3.76 0.65 23.00
N PHE A 226 -3.85 -0.49 22.31
CA PHE A 226 -2.83 -0.90 21.35
C PHE A 226 -2.70 0.05 20.15
N VAL A 227 -3.83 0.53 19.61
CA VAL A 227 -3.80 1.52 18.53
C VAL A 227 -3.23 2.85 19.03
N ASP A 228 -3.54 3.28 20.26
CA ASP A 228 -2.97 4.50 20.83
C ASP A 228 -1.44 4.39 20.96
N GLU A 229 -0.93 3.28 21.49
CA GLU A 229 0.51 2.99 21.55
C GLU A 229 1.17 3.07 20.16
N PHE A 230 0.54 2.48 19.14
CA PHE A 230 1.01 2.56 17.75
C PHE A 230 1.06 4.01 17.25
N ILE A 231 0.00 4.80 17.46
CA ILE A 231 -0.06 6.19 17.02
C ILE A 231 1.00 7.03 17.71
N GLN A 232 1.21 6.89 19.03
CA GLN A 232 2.24 7.65 19.73
C GLN A 232 3.65 7.27 19.25
N ALA A 233 3.93 5.98 19.05
CA ALA A 233 5.22 5.52 18.53
C ALA A 233 5.49 6.05 17.11
N VAL A 234 4.45 6.06 16.24
CA VAL A 234 4.54 6.66 14.90
C VAL A 234 4.83 8.16 14.97
N LYS A 235 4.12 8.92 15.82
CA LYS A 235 4.34 10.37 16.00
C LYS A 235 5.75 10.67 16.49
N GLN A 236 6.28 9.84 17.40
CA GLN A 236 7.62 10.00 17.93
C GLN A 236 8.68 9.71 16.85
N ARG A 237 8.49 8.67 16.05
CA ARG A 237 9.45 8.25 15.01
C ARG A 237 9.40 9.13 13.77
N TRP A 238 8.20 9.49 13.31
CA TRP A 238 7.95 10.24 12.08
C TRP A 238 6.86 11.31 12.31
N PRO A 239 7.20 12.47 12.92
CA PRO A 239 6.20 13.47 13.34
C PRO A 239 5.41 14.11 12.18
N ASP A 240 6.00 14.19 10.99
CA ASP A 240 5.39 14.79 9.79
C ASP A 240 4.73 13.76 8.85
N VAL A 241 4.48 12.55 9.33
CA VAL A 241 3.94 11.47 8.49
C VAL A 241 2.45 11.68 8.21
N LEU A 242 2.04 11.38 6.97
CA LEU A 242 0.65 11.14 6.61
C LEU A 242 0.27 9.71 6.99
N LEU A 243 -0.72 9.55 7.87
CA LEU A 243 -1.25 8.24 8.26
C LEU A 243 -2.63 8.02 7.63
N GLN A 244 -2.73 7.08 6.69
CA GLN A 244 -3.98 6.65 6.11
C GLN A 244 -4.49 5.38 6.80
N PHE A 245 -5.68 5.45 7.37
CA PHE A 245 -6.42 4.28 7.85
C PHE A 245 -7.19 3.64 6.68
N GLU A 246 -7.09 2.32 6.56
CA GLU A 246 -7.68 1.56 5.47
C GLU A 246 -8.35 0.26 5.95
N ASP A 247 -9.55 -0.03 5.45
CA ASP A 247 -10.26 -1.30 5.62
C ASP A 247 -10.50 -1.71 7.09
N PHE A 248 -10.67 -0.72 7.96
CA PHE A 248 -11.13 -0.92 9.34
C PHE A 248 -12.64 -1.18 9.38
N ALA A 249 -13.09 -2.03 10.30
CA ALA A 249 -14.54 -2.21 10.51
C ALA A 249 -15.21 -0.91 10.95
N GLN A 250 -16.50 -0.76 10.61
CA GLN A 250 -17.27 0.46 10.89
C GLN A 250 -17.24 0.87 12.37
N LYS A 251 -17.26 -0.12 13.28
CA LYS A 251 -17.18 0.13 14.73
C LYS A 251 -15.90 0.85 15.15
N ASN A 252 -14.81 0.68 14.39
CA ASN A 252 -13.50 1.24 14.68
C ASN A 252 -13.16 2.44 13.79
N ALA A 253 -13.46 2.37 12.49
CA ALA A 253 -13.02 3.35 11.50
C ALA A 253 -13.41 4.81 11.85
N MET A 254 -14.67 5.06 12.21
CA MET A 254 -15.14 6.41 12.53
C MET A 254 -14.63 6.90 13.91
N PRO A 255 -14.69 6.11 14.99
CA PRO A 255 -14.09 6.52 16.27
C PRO A 255 -12.59 6.82 16.18
N LEU A 256 -11.82 5.98 15.48
CA LEU A 256 -10.38 6.20 15.29
C LEU A 256 -10.11 7.49 14.51
N LEU A 257 -10.84 7.72 13.42
CA LEU A 257 -10.74 8.95 12.64
C LEU A 257 -11.03 10.19 13.50
N ASN A 258 -12.11 10.17 14.27
CA ASN A 258 -12.50 11.30 15.10
C ASN A 258 -11.52 11.56 16.25
N ARG A 259 -10.93 10.50 16.82
CA ARG A 259 -9.92 10.60 17.87
C ARG A 259 -8.62 11.24 17.34
N TYR A 260 -8.08 10.74 16.23
CA TYR A 260 -6.71 11.07 15.82
C TYR A 260 -6.57 12.19 14.78
N ARG A 261 -7.66 12.60 14.09
CA ARG A 261 -7.62 13.65 13.05
C ARG A 261 -7.03 15.00 13.47
N ASN A 262 -7.02 15.29 14.77
CA ASN A 262 -6.48 16.54 15.34
C ASN A 262 -5.13 16.32 16.06
N GLU A 263 -4.64 15.07 16.11
CA GLU A 263 -3.40 14.70 16.81
C GLU A 263 -2.25 14.32 15.85
N ILE A 264 -2.58 13.77 14.69
CA ILE A 264 -1.66 13.39 13.62
C ILE A 264 -2.29 13.74 12.27
N CYS A 265 -1.47 14.01 11.26
CA CYS A 265 -1.94 14.17 9.89
C CYS A 265 -2.50 12.82 9.38
N SER A 266 -3.80 12.60 9.58
CA SER A 266 -4.45 11.34 9.22
C SER A 266 -5.79 11.53 8.54
N PHE A 267 -6.15 10.52 7.74
CA PHE A 267 -7.46 10.41 7.13
C PHE A 267 -7.83 8.92 6.96
N ASN A 268 -9.09 8.65 6.68
CA ASN A 268 -9.56 7.32 6.31
C ASN A 268 -10.10 7.34 4.86
N ASP A 269 -9.56 6.49 3.99
CA ASP A 269 -9.92 6.52 2.56
C ASP A 269 -11.34 5.98 2.31
N ASP A 270 -11.77 4.96 3.06
CA ASP A 270 -13.12 4.40 2.97
C ASP A 270 -14.21 5.42 3.30
N ILE A 271 -13.94 6.33 4.23
CA ILE A 271 -14.86 7.40 4.65
C ILE A 271 -14.66 8.63 3.76
N GLN A 272 -13.46 9.22 3.79
CA GLN A 272 -13.20 10.55 3.23
C GLN A 272 -12.83 10.49 1.74
N GLY A 273 -12.04 9.50 1.34
CA GLY A 273 -11.64 9.31 -0.07
C GLY A 273 -12.84 8.91 -0.94
N THR A 274 -13.61 7.91 -0.50
CA THR A 274 -14.85 7.49 -1.16
C THR A 274 -15.88 8.63 -1.24
N ALA A 275 -16.00 9.42 -0.17
CA ALA A 275 -16.84 10.62 -0.18
C ALA A 275 -16.38 11.63 -1.23
N ALA A 276 -15.08 11.93 -1.29
CA ALA A 276 -14.52 12.91 -2.24
C ALA A 276 -14.78 12.53 -3.70
N VAL A 277 -14.49 11.27 -4.08
CA VAL A 277 -14.72 10.81 -5.46
C VAL A 277 -16.21 10.77 -5.81
N THR A 278 -17.06 10.34 -4.88
CA THR A 278 -18.50 10.24 -5.11
C THR A 278 -19.12 11.62 -5.27
N VAL A 279 -18.82 12.56 -4.37
CA VAL A 279 -19.34 13.93 -4.44
C VAL A 279 -18.82 14.65 -5.68
N GLY A 280 -17.54 14.49 -6.04
CA GLY A 280 -16.99 15.02 -7.29
C GLY A 280 -17.75 14.51 -8.52
N THR A 281 -18.06 13.21 -8.54
CA THR A 281 -18.84 12.57 -9.61
C THR A 281 -20.26 13.11 -9.66
N LEU A 282 -20.92 13.26 -8.51
CA LEU A 282 -22.29 13.80 -8.43
C LEU A 282 -22.36 15.26 -8.89
N ILE A 283 -21.35 16.08 -8.59
CA ILE A 283 -21.23 17.45 -9.11
C ILE A 283 -21.11 17.44 -10.63
N ALA A 284 -20.23 16.60 -11.19
CA ALA A 284 -20.05 16.47 -12.64
C ALA A 284 -21.33 16.00 -13.34
N ALA A 285 -21.98 14.96 -12.81
CA ALA A 285 -23.23 14.43 -13.33
C ALA A 285 -24.37 15.47 -13.27
N SER A 286 -24.47 16.24 -12.18
CA SER A 286 -25.48 17.29 -12.04
C SER A 286 -25.30 18.38 -13.09
N ARG A 287 -24.05 18.82 -13.33
CA ARG A 287 -23.71 19.79 -14.38
C ARG A 287 -24.05 19.26 -15.77
N ALA A 288 -23.71 18.00 -16.06
CA ALA A 288 -24.03 17.35 -17.33
C ALA A 288 -25.56 17.26 -17.56
N ALA A 289 -26.34 17.10 -16.49
CA ALA A 289 -27.80 17.12 -16.51
C ALA A 289 -28.41 18.54 -16.47
N GLY A 290 -27.60 19.60 -16.55
CA GLY A 290 -28.06 20.99 -16.60
C GLY A 290 -28.55 21.58 -15.28
N GLY A 291 -28.11 21.04 -14.13
CA GLY A 291 -28.52 21.54 -12.81
C GLY A 291 -27.42 21.48 -11.75
N GLN A 292 -27.81 21.68 -10.50
CA GLN A 292 -26.90 21.68 -9.35
C GLN A 292 -27.12 20.45 -8.46
N LEU A 293 -26.09 20.06 -7.70
CA LEU A 293 -26.18 18.96 -6.74
C LEU A 293 -27.21 19.26 -5.63
N SER A 294 -27.31 20.52 -5.22
CA SER A 294 -28.26 21.00 -4.20
C SER A 294 -29.73 20.80 -4.55
N GLU A 295 -30.04 20.59 -5.84
CA GLU A 295 -31.41 20.36 -6.34
C GLU A 295 -31.77 18.87 -6.38
N LYS A 296 -30.81 17.98 -6.11
CA LYS A 296 -31.01 16.53 -6.27
C LYS A 296 -31.53 15.90 -4.98
N LYS A 297 -32.43 14.94 -5.14
CA LYS A 297 -32.83 14.01 -4.07
C LYS A 297 -31.97 12.75 -4.18
N ILE A 298 -31.23 12.44 -3.13
CA ILE A 298 -30.24 11.37 -3.12
C ILE A 298 -30.70 10.31 -2.12
N VAL A 299 -30.73 9.05 -2.56
CA VAL A 299 -31.10 7.90 -1.74
C VAL A 299 -29.87 7.02 -1.58
N PHE A 300 -29.59 6.64 -0.34
CA PHE A 300 -28.48 5.74 0.00
C PHE A 300 -29.01 4.34 0.28
N LEU A 301 -28.41 3.33 -0.37
CA LEU A 301 -28.59 1.94 -0.02
C LEU A 301 -27.33 1.45 0.71
N GLY A 302 -27.37 1.53 2.05
CA GLY A 302 -26.25 1.18 2.93
C GLY A 302 -25.81 2.35 3.80
N ALA A 303 -25.72 2.12 5.12
CA ALA A 303 -25.34 3.10 6.13
C ALA A 303 -23.99 2.76 6.80
N GLY A 304 -23.06 2.25 6.00
CA GLY A 304 -21.68 1.95 6.42
C GLY A 304 -20.79 3.21 6.42
N SER A 305 -19.49 3.02 6.68
CA SER A 305 -18.46 4.08 6.67
C SER A 305 -18.51 4.97 5.41
N ALA A 306 -18.54 4.35 4.23
CA ALA A 306 -18.65 5.05 2.96
C ALA A 306 -19.96 5.85 2.82
N GLY A 307 -21.11 5.22 3.11
CA GLY A 307 -22.42 5.87 2.97
C GLY A 307 -22.56 7.10 3.87
N CYS A 308 -22.14 6.98 5.13
CA CYS A 308 -22.11 8.10 6.07
C CYS A 308 -21.15 9.20 5.62
N GLY A 309 -19.92 8.86 5.22
CA GLY A 309 -18.94 9.83 4.74
C GLY A 309 -19.42 10.61 3.51
N ILE A 310 -20.01 9.92 2.53
CA ILE A 310 -20.59 10.56 1.34
C ILE A 310 -21.72 11.52 1.76
N ALA A 311 -22.64 11.07 2.61
CA ALA A 311 -23.76 11.90 3.04
C ALA A 311 -23.31 13.19 3.76
N GLU A 312 -22.34 13.08 4.68
CA GLU A 312 -21.75 14.23 5.37
C GLU A 312 -21.08 15.20 4.39
N MET A 313 -20.32 14.68 3.42
CA MET A 313 -19.65 15.53 2.43
C MET A 313 -20.64 16.21 1.48
N ILE A 314 -21.74 15.55 1.10
CA ILE A 314 -22.82 16.19 0.33
C ILE A 314 -23.40 17.36 1.12
N ILE A 315 -23.73 17.16 2.40
CA ILE A 315 -24.25 18.23 3.27
C ILE A 315 -23.26 19.40 3.32
N SER A 316 -21.97 19.12 3.53
CA SER A 316 -20.95 20.17 3.57
C SER A 316 -20.80 20.93 2.25
N GLN A 317 -21.07 20.31 1.09
CA GLN A 317 -20.97 20.98 -0.21
C GLN A 317 -22.25 21.73 -0.59
N THR A 318 -23.42 21.26 -0.17
CA THR A 318 -24.70 21.91 -0.51
C THR A 318 -25.05 23.06 0.43
N GLN A 319 -24.39 23.15 1.60
CA GLN A 319 -24.52 24.28 2.52
C GLN A 319 -23.59 25.46 2.20
N ARG A 320 -22.70 25.34 1.21
CA ARG A 320 -21.86 26.43 0.70
C ARG A 320 -22.61 27.24 -0.35
#